data_AF-A0A3D1BCY8-F1
#
_entry.id   AF-A0A3D1BCY8-F1
#
_cell.length_a   1.000
_cell.length_b   1.000
_cell.length_c   1.000
_cell.angle_alpha   90.00
_cell.angle_beta   90.00
_cell.angle_gamma   90.00
#
_symmetry.space_group_name_H-M   'P 1'
#
loop_
_entity.id
_entity.type
_entity.pdbx_description
1 polymer ?
#
loop_
_entity_poly.entity_id
_entity_poly.type
_entity_poly.pdbx_seq_one_letter_code
_entity_poly.pdbx_strand_id
1 'polypeptide(L)'
;PQFVNGSFSGYTFCVQSAWSDCTVEINTELGIGPNGAYLFEAVAEPAGAWYTWFVNGQDMQSGGGPLFEWYDMLGAPTWEVCVVVDTPSGCVAEACITPADLLPDCTLDMEGGVTPSGGAVLEAYNFPDGVLINWVVDGEWMNFGGPVLALEDPT
;
A
#
# COMPACT_ATOMS: atom_id res chain seq x y z
N PRO A 1 -20.56 9.67 19.34
CA PRO A 1 -21.02 11.00 19.80
C PRO A 1 -20.39 11.41 21.14
N GLN A 2 -19.59 12.47 21.13
CA GLN A 2 -19.11 13.10 22.36
C GLN A 2 -20.10 14.20 22.79
N PHE A 3 -20.47 14.21 24.07
CA PHE A 3 -21.43 15.16 24.62
C PHE A 3 -20.70 16.20 25.46
N VAL A 4 -20.79 17.47 25.05
CA VAL A 4 -20.39 18.59 25.92
C VAL A 4 -21.66 19.17 26.53
N ASN A 5 -21.83 18.94 27.84
CA ASN A 5 -22.97 19.43 28.60
C ASN A 5 -22.63 20.77 29.24
N GLY A 6 -23.53 21.74 29.11
CA GLY A 6 -23.54 22.95 29.93
C GLY A 6 -24.90 23.15 30.59
N SER A 7 -24.91 23.83 31.74
CA SER A 7 -26.14 24.16 32.46
C SER A 7 -26.23 25.64 32.74
N PHE A 8 -27.36 26.26 32.39
CA PHE A 8 -27.67 27.63 32.80
C PHE A 8 -29.16 27.73 33.13
N SER A 9 -29.48 28.20 34.35
CA SER A 9 -30.84 28.56 34.80
C SER A 9 -31.95 27.55 34.45
N GLY A 10 -31.79 26.28 34.82
CA GLY A 10 -32.85 25.27 34.67
C GLY A 10 -33.01 24.69 33.25
N TYR A 11 -32.21 25.14 32.29
CA TYR A 11 -32.13 24.56 30.95
C TYR A 11 -30.85 23.71 30.83
N THR A 12 -31.02 22.52 30.26
CA THR A 12 -29.91 21.68 29.80
C THR A 12 -29.76 21.93 28.30
N PHE A 13 -28.59 22.34 27.86
CA PHE A 13 -28.25 22.39 26.44
C PHE A 13 -27.18 21.34 26.14
N CYS A 14 -27.36 20.64 25.03
CA CYS A 14 -26.40 19.70 24.49
C CYS A 14 -26.02 20.19 23.09
N VAL A 15 -24.73 20.35 22.81
CA VAL A 15 -24.26 20.41 21.42
C VAL A 15 -24.03 18.97 20.99
N GLN A 16 -24.83 18.49 20.04
CA GLN A 16 -24.49 17.26 19.33
C GLN A 16 -23.50 17.62 18.23
N SER A 17 -22.29 17.09 18.29
CA SER A 17 -21.42 17.06 17.12
C SER A 17 -22.04 16.09 16.11
N ALA A 18 -22.44 16.57 14.94
CA ALA A 18 -22.92 15.74 13.82
C ALA A 18 -21.75 15.15 13.00
N TRP A 19 -20.55 15.15 13.56
CA TRP A 19 -19.35 14.65 12.92
C TRP A 19 -19.50 13.13 12.90
N SER A 20 -19.81 12.56 11.74
CA SER A 20 -19.54 11.15 11.49
C SER A 20 -18.06 11.01 11.18
N ASP A 21 -17.44 9.97 11.72
CA ASP A 21 -16.08 9.62 11.31
C ASP A 21 -16.09 9.30 9.81
N CYS A 22 -15.02 9.67 9.13
CA CYS A 22 -14.79 9.36 7.73
C CYS A 22 -13.39 8.80 7.56
N THR A 23 -13.23 7.96 6.53
CA THR A 23 -11.97 7.32 6.20
C THR A 23 -11.71 7.45 4.72
N VAL A 24 -10.44 7.45 4.33
CA VAL A 24 -10.03 7.33 2.94
C VAL A 24 -8.81 6.43 2.86
N GLU A 25 -8.78 5.60 1.83
CA GLU A 25 -7.64 4.75 1.48
C GLU A 25 -7.30 4.98 -0.01
N ILE A 26 -6.04 4.76 -0.39
CA ILE A 26 -5.59 4.88 -1.78
C ILE A 26 -5.27 3.48 -2.30
N ASN A 27 -5.96 3.09 -3.36
CA ASN A 27 -5.58 1.96 -4.19
C ASN A 27 -4.74 2.45 -5.37
N THR A 28 -3.77 1.65 -5.80
CA THR A 28 -2.89 2.02 -6.92
C THR A 28 -2.81 0.89 -7.92
N GLU A 29 -2.96 1.24 -9.19
CA GLU A 29 -2.68 0.37 -10.33
C GLU A 29 -1.55 0.97 -11.17
N LEU A 30 -0.54 0.16 -11.47
CA LEU A 30 0.54 0.52 -12.39
C LEU A 30 0.05 0.38 -13.83
N GLY A 31 0.10 1.47 -14.60
CA GLY A 31 -0.18 1.44 -16.04
C GLY A 31 0.77 0.50 -16.80
N ILE A 32 0.29 -0.11 -17.88
CA ILE A 32 1.08 -1.07 -18.68
C ILE A 32 2.15 -0.33 -19.51
N GLY A 33 3.43 -0.68 -19.28
CA GLY A 33 4.57 -0.28 -20.12
C GLY A 33 5.62 0.58 -19.38
N PRO A 34 6.80 0.83 -19.99
CA PRO A 34 7.92 1.51 -19.34
C PRO A 34 7.68 2.99 -19.00
N ASN A 35 6.57 3.57 -19.47
CA ASN A 35 6.13 4.94 -19.18
C ASN A 35 4.65 4.97 -18.72
N GLY A 36 4.13 3.86 -18.20
CA GLY A 36 2.75 3.80 -17.71
C GLY A 36 2.53 4.81 -16.59
N ALA A 37 1.40 5.53 -16.62
CA ALA A 37 0.99 6.35 -15.49
C ALA A 37 0.69 5.47 -14.28
N TYR A 38 0.90 6.01 -13.09
CA TYR A 38 0.21 5.49 -11.91
C TYR A 38 -1.25 5.94 -11.99
N LEU A 39 -2.17 5.00 -11.84
CA LEU A 39 -3.58 5.29 -11.63
C LEU A 39 -3.87 5.10 -10.13
N PHE A 40 -4.18 6.20 -9.46
CA PHE A 40 -4.60 6.21 -8.06
C PHE A 40 -6.12 6.30 -7.98
N GLU A 41 -6.71 5.49 -7.11
CA GLU A 41 -8.13 5.54 -6.75
C GLU A 41 -8.28 5.78 -5.25
N ALA A 42 -9.03 6.82 -4.89
CA ALA A 42 -9.41 7.07 -3.51
C ALA A 42 -10.73 6.36 -3.16
N VAL A 43 -10.71 5.53 -2.12
CA VAL A 43 -11.91 4.88 -1.57
C VAL A 43 -12.28 5.59 -0.27
N ALA A 44 -13.34 6.41 -0.32
CA ALA A 44 -13.78 7.20 0.82
C ALA A 44 -15.12 6.72 1.39
N GLU A 45 -15.24 6.74 2.71
CA GLU A 45 -16.47 6.45 3.44
C GLU A 45 -16.81 7.64 4.38
N PRO A 46 -18.05 8.13 4.40
CA PRO A 46 -19.17 7.75 3.53
C PRO A 46 -18.99 8.23 2.07
N ALA A 47 -19.64 7.53 1.14
CA ALA A 47 -19.62 7.86 -0.28
C ALA A 47 -20.10 9.29 -0.61
N GLY A 48 -19.68 9.80 -1.77
CA GLY A 48 -20.04 11.12 -2.26
C GLY A 48 -19.13 12.25 -1.76
N ALA A 49 -17.89 11.92 -1.39
CA ALA A 49 -16.89 12.90 -0.99
C ALA A 49 -16.41 13.78 -2.15
N TRP A 50 -15.88 14.96 -1.80
CA TRP A 50 -15.07 15.80 -2.67
C TRP A 50 -13.59 15.46 -2.44
N TYR A 51 -12.82 15.30 -3.52
CA TYR A 51 -11.43 14.85 -3.48
C TYR A 51 -10.50 15.97 -3.92
N THR A 52 -9.40 16.15 -3.21
CA THR A 52 -8.30 17.03 -3.59
C THR A 52 -7.00 16.25 -3.54
N TRP A 53 -6.33 16.14 -4.69
CA TRP A 53 -5.10 15.38 -4.89
C TRP A 53 -3.88 16.30 -4.85
N PHE A 54 -2.85 15.83 -4.16
CA PHE A 54 -1.58 16.51 -4.00
C PHE A 54 -0.44 15.63 -4.49
N VAL A 55 0.56 16.25 -5.11
CA VAL A 55 1.86 15.62 -5.38
C VAL A 55 2.93 16.46 -4.70
N ASN A 56 3.67 15.87 -3.75
CA ASN A 56 4.68 16.57 -2.95
C ASN A 56 4.14 17.85 -2.29
N GLY A 57 2.90 17.77 -1.76
CA GLY A 57 2.19 18.88 -1.14
C GLY A 57 1.74 19.99 -2.10
N GLN A 58 1.84 19.81 -3.42
CA GLN A 58 1.28 20.73 -4.41
C GLN A 58 -0.08 20.22 -4.89
N ASP A 59 -1.09 21.09 -4.87
CA ASP A 59 -2.41 20.80 -5.44
C ASP A 59 -2.31 20.48 -6.93
N MET A 60 -2.86 19.33 -7.34
CA MET A 60 -2.84 18.87 -8.72
C MET A 60 -4.23 18.81 -9.33
N GLN A 61 -5.20 18.26 -8.60
CA GLN A 61 -6.56 18.03 -9.08
C GLN A 61 -7.56 18.10 -7.93
N SER A 62 -8.70 18.74 -8.15
CA SER A 62 -9.81 18.73 -7.19
C SER A 62 -11.14 18.48 -7.90
N GLY A 63 -12.02 17.65 -7.34
CA GLY A 63 -13.30 17.32 -7.95
C GLY A 63 -14.12 16.28 -7.20
N GLY A 64 -15.26 15.91 -7.76
CA GLY A 64 -16.08 14.80 -7.23
C GLY A 64 -15.62 13.40 -7.71
N GLY A 65 -14.53 13.31 -8.46
CA GLY A 65 -14.01 12.06 -9.00
C GLY A 65 -12.89 11.49 -8.12
N PRO A 66 -12.90 10.17 -7.82
CA PRO A 66 -11.91 9.52 -6.96
C PRO A 66 -10.63 9.11 -7.71
N LEU A 67 -10.49 9.41 -9.00
CA LEU A 67 -9.36 8.94 -9.82
C LEU A 67 -8.35 10.06 -10.08
N PHE A 68 -7.08 9.71 -10.00
CA PHE A 68 -5.96 10.59 -10.32
C PHE A 68 -4.88 9.83 -11.10
N GLU A 69 -4.56 10.34 -12.30
CA GLU A 69 -3.48 9.81 -13.13
C GLU A 69 -2.24 10.68 -12.94
N TRP A 70 -1.10 10.04 -12.68
CA TRP A 70 0.16 10.75 -12.50
C TRP A 70 1.31 10.06 -13.22
N TYR A 71 2.12 10.87 -13.90
CA TYR A 71 3.30 10.43 -14.62
C TYR A 71 4.54 10.90 -13.86
N ASP A 72 5.37 9.94 -13.42
CA ASP A 72 6.70 10.24 -12.92
C ASP A 72 7.62 10.58 -14.11
N MET A 73 7.50 11.81 -14.61
CA MET A 73 8.26 12.27 -15.78
C MET A 73 9.78 12.35 -15.54
N LEU A 74 10.26 12.20 -14.30
CA LEU A 74 11.66 12.38 -13.94
C LEU A 74 12.29 11.14 -13.29
N GLY A 75 11.52 10.06 -13.05
CA GLY A 75 12.00 8.90 -12.29
C GLY A 75 12.46 9.29 -10.89
N ALA A 76 11.79 10.28 -10.29
CA ALA A 76 12.22 10.83 -9.01
C ALA A 76 12.00 9.76 -7.92
N PRO A 77 13.02 9.32 -7.19
CA PRO A 77 12.89 8.23 -6.21
C PRO A 77 12.06 8.63 -4.98
N THR A 78 11.59 9.88 -4.90
CA THR A 78 10.95 10.48 -3.74
C THR A 78 9.79 11.35 -4.21
N TRP A 79 8.67 10.72 -4.49
CA TRP A 79 7.40 11.41 -4.64
C TRP A 79 6.42 10.93 -3.57
N GLU A 80 5.45 11.78 -3.26
CA GLU A 80 4.34 11.48 -2.36
C GLU A 80 3.06 11.94 -3.03
N VAL A 81 2.08 11.05 -3.11
CA VAL A 81 0.74 11.35 -3.59
C VAL A 81 -0.21 11.28 -2.40
N CYS A 82 -0.90 12.38 -2.13
CA CYS A 82 -1.92 12.44 -1.08
C CYS A 82 -3.28 12.77 -1.66
N VAL A 83 -4.33 12.30 -1.01
CA VAL A 83 -5.71 12.71 -1.26
C VAL A 83 -6.33 13.18 0.05
N VAL A 84 -6.92 14.36 0.01
CA VAL A 84 -7.78 14.87 1.09
C VAL A 84 -9.22 14.78 0.60
N VAL A 85 -10.09 14.19 1.43
CA VAL A 85 -11.51 14.07 1.14
C VAL A 85 -12.35 14.89 2.09
N ASP A 86 -13.33 15.60 1.57
CA ASP A 86 -14.39 16.27 2.34
C ASP A 86 -15.71 15.56 2.05
N THR A 87 -16.27 14.94 3.09
CA THR A 87 -17.49 14.15 2.96
C THR A 87 -18.74 15.03 3.13
N PRO A 88 -19.91 14.65 2.60
CA PRO A 88 -21.15 15.40 2.80
C PRO A 88 -21.55 15.60 4.27
N SER A 89 -20.98 14.79 5.16
CA SER A 89 -21.15 14.91 6.62
C SER A 89 -20.33 16.04 7.26
N GLY A 90 -19.44 16.69 6.51
CA GLY A 90 -18.50 17.70 6.98
C GLY A 90 -17.26 17.13 7.67
N CYS A 91 -17.02 15.82 7.53
CA CYS A 91 -15.80 15.18 7.99
C CYS A 91 -14.73 15.22 6.88
N VAL A 92 -13.48 15.47 7.29
CA VAL A 92 -12.29 15.49 6.44
C VAL A 92 -11.38 14.32 6.81
N ALA A 93 -10.92 13.57 5.80
CA ALA A 93 -9.92 12.51 5.95
C ALA A 93 -8.81 12.67 4.92
N GLU A 94 -7.64 12.10 5.21
CA GLU A 94 -6.45 12.18 4.36
C GLU A 94 -5.77 10.82 4.29
N ALA A 95 -5.27 10.47 3.11
CA ALA A 95 -4.37 9.34 2.90
C ALA A 95 -3.24 9.75 1.97
N CYS A 96 -2.06 9.16 2.16
CA CYS A 96 -0.87 9.39 1.37
C CYS A 96 -0.21 8.06 0.98
N ILE A 97 0.46 8.05 -0.16
CA ILE A 97 1.23 6.92 -0.66
C ILE A 97 2.54 7.40 -1.30
N THR A 98 3.59 6.60 -1.15
CA THR A 98 4.94 6.84 -1.65
C THR A 98 5.41 5.65 -2.50
N PRO A 99 6.51 5.78 -3.28
CA PRO A 99 7.11 4.64 -3.98
C PRO A 99 7.39 3.44 -3.06
N ALA A 100 7.73 3.68 -1.79
CA ALA A 100 8.06 2.62 -0.84
C ALA A 100 6.85 1.72 -0.53
N ASP A 101 5.64 2.29 -0.56
CA ASP A 101 4.38 1.56 -0.32
C ASP A 101 3.97 0.71 -1.54
N LEU A 102 4.58 0.97 -2.70
CA LEU A 102 4.36 0.21 -3.94
C LEU A 102 5.41 -0.87 -4.17
N LEU A 103 6.50 -0.87 -3.40
CA LEU A 103 7.48 -1.93 -3.49
C LEU A 103 6.85 -3.21 -2.93
N PRO A 104 6.95 -4.35 -3.65
CA PRO A 104 6.61 -5.62 -3.04
C PRO A 104 7.45 -5.78 -1.78
N ASP A 105 6.85 -6.32 -0.72
CA ASP A 105 7.56 -6.62 0.51
C ASP A 105 8.86 -7.35 0.16
N CYS A 106 10.01 -6.79 0.56
CA CYS A 106 11.34 -7.41 0.40
C CYS A 106 11.50 -8.59 1.36
N THR A 107 10.52 -9.48 1.36
CA THR A 107 10.50 -10.73 2.10
C THR A 107 11.16 -11.82 1.26
N LEU A 108 11.63 -12.84 1.95
CA LEU A 108 12.12 -14.07 1.33
C LEU A 108 11.76 -15.18 2.31
N ASP A 109 10.79 -15.98 1.92
CA ASP A 109 10.38 -17.16 2.68
C ASP A 109 10.97 -18.42 2.03
N MET A 110 11.05 -19.48 2.83
CA MET A 110 11.58 -20.77 2.40
C MET A 110 10.71 -21.90 2.95
N GLU A 111 10.39 -22.84 2.08
CA GLU A 111 9.79 -24.11 2.45
C GLU A 111 10.61 -25.25 1.88
N GLY A 112 10.57 -26.42 2.52
CA GLY A 112 11.29 -27.58 2.03
C GLY A 112 10.87 -28.88 2.69
N GLY A 113 11.19 -29.97 2.02
CA GLY A 113 10.89 -31.33 2.45
C GLY A 113 12.00 -32.31 2.12
N VAL A 114 12.08 -33.39 2.91
CA VAL A 114 13.01 -34.50 2.69
C VAL A 114 12.35 -35.50 1.73
N THR A 115 13.10 -35.97 0.74
CA THR A 115 12.62 -36.98 -0.21
C THR A 115 12.72 -38.39 0.42
N PRO A 116 11.92 -39.37 -0.05
CA PRO A 116 12.01 -40.75 0.42
C PRO A 116 13.39 -41.40 0.23
N SER A 117 14.21 -40.85 -0.67
CA SER A 117 15.57 -41.31 -0.94
C SER A 117 16.64 -40.59 -0.10
N GLY A 118 16.25 -39.81 0.91
CA GLY A 118 17.18 -39.11 1.81
C GLY A 118 17.66 -37.74 1.34
N GLY A 119 17.29 -37.32 0.13
CA GLY A 119 17.59 -35.98 -0.40
C GLY A 119 16.67 -34.90 0.16
N ALA A 120 16.82 -33.66 -0.29
CA ALA A 120 15.95 -32.55 0.08
C ALA A 120 15.55 -31.70 -1.12
N VAL A 121 14.34 -31.15 -1.10
CA VAL A 121 13.90 -30.12 -2.05
C VAL A 121 13.47 -28.90 -1.26
N LEU A 122 14.05 -27.75 -1.59
CA LEU A 122 13.75 -26.46 -0.98
C LEU A 122 13.28 -25.49 -2.06
N GLU A 123 12.32 -24.65 -1.73
CA GLU A 123 11.79 -23.60 -2.56
C GLU A 123 11.80 -22.28 -1.78
N ALA A 124 12.41 -21.26 -2.39
CA ALA A 124 12.29 -19.88 -1.97
C ALA A 124 11.03 -19.29 -2.62
N TYR A 125 10.30 -18.46 -1.88
CA TYR A 125 9.10 -17.76 -2.37
C TYR A 125 8.89 -16.43 -1.66
N ASN A 126 7.85 -15.71 -2.06
CA ASN A 126 7.47 -14.40 -1.49
C ASN A 126 8.58 -13.34 -1.59
N PHE A 127 9.29 -13.31 -2.72
CA PHE A 127 10.35 -12.36 -3.03
C PHE A 127 10.01 -11.55 -4.30
N PRO A 128 10.62 -10.37 -4.52
CA PRO A 128 10.30 -9.53 -5.67
C PRO A 128 10.60 -10.19 -7.02
N ASP A 129 9.76 -9.92 -8.02
CA ASP A 129 9.96 -10.41 -9.38
C ASP A 129 11.30 -9.95 -9.97
N GLY A 130 11.95 -10.83 -10.74
CA GLY A 130 13.20 -10.54 -11.44
C GLY A 130 14.46 -10.56 -10.57
N VAL A 131 14.34 -10.92 -9.28
CA VAL A 131 15.49 -11.12 -8.40
C VAL A 131 16.15 -12.49 -8.64
N LEU A 132 17.48 -12.52 -8.63
CA LEU A 132 18.26 -13.76 -8.68
C LEU A 132 18.40 -14.37 -7.28
N ILE A 133 17.85 -15.56 -7.10
CA ILE A 133 18.03 -16.35 -5.87
C ILE A 133 19.30 -17.19 -5.99
N ASN A 134 20.13 -17.13 -4.95
CA ASN A 134 21.31 -17.96 -4.85
C ASN A 134 21.28 -18.75 -3.54
N TRP A 135 21.55 -20.04 -3.66
CA TRP A 135 21.56 -20.94 -2.51
C TRP A 135 22.98 -21.15 -2.01
N VAL A 136 23.16 -21.02 -0.69
CA VAL A 136 24.42 -21.30 0.00
C VAL A 136 24.17 -22.38 1.04
N VAL A 137 24.89 -23.49 0.93
CA VAL A 137 24.85 -24.60 1.90
C VAL A 137 26.24 -24.73 2.49
N ASP A 138 26.35 -24.65 3.82
CA ASP A 138 27.63 -24.73 4.57
C ASP A 138 28.73 -23.77 4.07
N GLY A 139 28.33 -22.63 3.53
CA GLY A 139 29.25 -21.62 2.98
C GLY A 139 29.64 -21.85 1.51
N GLU A 140 29.20 -22.94 0.89
CA GLU A 140 29.39 -23.22 -0.53
C GLU A 140 28.17 -22.81 -1.36
N TRP A 141 28.42 -22.23 -2.53
CA TRP A 141 27.37 -21.80 -3.45
C TRP A 141 26.88 -22.99 -4.27
N MET A 142 25.59 -23.30 -4.18
CA MET A 142 25.00 -24.54 -4.69
C MET A 142 24.20 -24.35 -5.99
N ASN A 143 23.48 -23.24 -6.10
CA ASN A 143 22.66 -22.93 -7.27
C ASN A 143 22.63 -21.41 -7.48
N PHE A 144 22.81 -20.99 -8.73
CA PHE A 144 22.77 -19.59 -9.14
C PHE A 144 21.54 -19.30 -9.99
N GLY A 145 20.68 -18.41 -9.49
CA GLY A 145 19.61 -17.79 -10.26
C GLY A 145 18.27 -18.54 -10.29
N GLY A 146 18.07 -19.55 -9.44
CA GLY A 146 16.83 -20.34 -9.39
C GLY A 146 16.20 -20.37 -7.99
N PRO A 147 14.86 -20.32 -7.89
CA PRO A 147 14.17 -20.36 -6.60
C PRO A 147 14.10 -21.76 -5.98
N VAL A 148 14.49 -22.81 -6.71
CA VAL A 148 14.44 -24.20 -6.22
C VAL A 148 15.86 -24.76 -6.06
N LEU A 149 16.12 -25.39 -4.92
CA LEU A 149 17.31 -26.19 -4.66
C LEU A 149 16.92 -27.64 -4.42
N ALA A 150 17.53 -28.55 -5.18
CA ALA A 150 17.47 -29.98 -4.93
C ALA A 150 18.83 -30.47 -4.43
N LEU A 151 18.83 -31.17 -3.30
CA LEU A 151 20.00 -31.83 -2.71
C LEU A 151 19.78 -33.34 -2.81
N GLU A 152 20.79 -34.04 -3.30
CA GLU A 152 20.82 -35.51 -3.32
C GLU A 152 21.40 -36.04 -2.00
N ASP A 153 21.03 -37.26 -1.62
CA ASP A 153 21.60 -37.93 -0.44
C ASP A 153 23.09 -38.22 -0.69
N PRO A 154 24.02 -37.71 0.14
CA PRO A 154 25.43 -38.04 0.03
C PRO A 154 25.63 -39.49 0.52
N THR A 155 25.60 -40.44 -0.42
CA THR A 155 25.95 -41.85 -0.18
C THR A 155 27.34 -42.03 0.42
#